data_AF-A0A3Q0CEL4-F1
#
_entry.id   AF-A0A3Q0CEL4-F1
#
_cell.length_a   1.000
_cell.length_b   1.000
_cell.length_c   1.000
_cell.angle_alpha   90.00
_cell.angle_beta   90.00
_cell.angle_gamma   90.00
#
_symmetry.space_group_name_H-M   'P 1'
#
loop_
_entity.id
_entity.type
_entity.pdbx_description
1 polymer ?
#
loop_
_entity_poly.entity_id
_entity_poly.type
_entity_poly.pdbx_seq_one_letter_code
_entity_poly.pdbx_strand_id
1 'polypeptide(L)'
;MKDLRRYLVFKYIQYLVLPSPNTIITLLGLLASLYVMLILTFPSVSRKSTVVFISNIAQADILAGCSILSAITTGMIRSETSSASFQSGLRQNFQIANVHASSLLLSCVSLEAFLITFLPVETRHIRNVRCARVASKIIWTAVITECFLYQLECIKCLDISHRQVQLLLNFCYDTTAWLKLLIYPIGILLRIFNVYLFYKMYF
;
A
#
# COMPACT_ATOMS: atom_id res chain seq x y z
N MET A 1 11.74 -1.16 -20.18
CA MET A 1 10.41 -0.47 -20.19
C MET A 1 9.24 -1.42 -20.41
N LYS A 2 9.34 -2.42 -21.30
CA LYS A 2 8.26 -3.42 -21.51
C LYS A 2 7.94 -4.21 -20.23
N ASP A 3 8.95 -4.57 -19.44
CA ASP A 3 8.78 -5.37 -18.21
C ASP A 3 8.10 -4.58 -17.10
N LEU A 4 8.41 -3.28 -16.99
CA LEU A 4 7.78 -2.37 -16.04
C LEU A 4 6.26 -2.22 -16.29
N ARG A 5 5.87 -2.21 -17.57
CA ARG A 5 4.45 -2.18 -17.97
C ARG A 5 3.75 -3.50 -17.64
N ARG A 6 4.40 -4.65 -17.89
CA ARG A 6 3.86 -5.97 -17.53
C ARG A 6 3.67 -6.10 -16.01
N TYR A 7 4.65 -5.63 -15.25
CA TYR A 7 4.57 -5.54 -13.79
C TYR A 7 3.38 -4.70 -13.33
N LEU A 8 3.20 -3.51 -13.90
CA LEU A 8 2.06 -2.65 -13.56
C LEU A 8 0.73 -3.35 -13.86
N VAL A 9 0.56 -3.95 -15.03
CA VAL A 9 -0.67 -4.69 -15.38
C VAL A 9 -0.95 -5.81 -14.38
N PHE A 10 0.08 -6.57 -14.01
CA PHE A 10 -0.05 -7.60 -12.97
C PHE A 10 -0.51 -7.00 -11.63
N LYS A 11 0.05 -5.86 -11.21
CA LYS A 11 -0.34 -5.16 -9.99
C LYS A 11 -1.75 -4.59 -10.02
N TYR A 12 -2.19 -4.08 -11.18
CA TYR A 12 -3.58 -3.67 -11.40
C TYR A 12 -4.54 -4.83 -11.15
N ILE A 13 -4.24 -5.99 -11.73
CA ILE A 13 -5.07 -7.20 -11.53
C ILE A 13 -5.05 -7.61 -10.05
N GLN A 14 -3.86 -7.64 -9.44
CA GLN A 14 -3.66 -8.03 -8.04
C GLN A 14 -4.48 -7.20 -7.05
N TYR A 15 -4.49 -5.87 -7.19
CA TYR A 15 -5.05 -4.98 -6.15
C TYR A 15 -6.40 -4.35 -6.49
N LEU A 16 -6.72 -4.18 -7.78
CA LEU A 16 -7.93 -3.48 -8.20
C LEU A 16 -9.00 -4.41 -8.76
N VAL A 17 -8.60 -5.53 -9.37
CA VAL A 17 -9.55 -6.48 -9.99
C VAL A 17 -9.90 -7.61 -9.04
N LEU A 18 -8.91 -8.17 -8.35
CA LEU A 18 -9.14 -9.31 -7.47
C LEU A 18 -9.87 -8.89 -6.18
N PRO A 19 -10.98 -9.56 -5.83
CA PRO A 19 -11.79 -9.20 -4.66
C PRO A 19 -11.13 -9.59 -3.34
N SER A 20 -10.26 -10.61 -3.35
CA SER A 20 -9.60 -11.13 -2.14
C SER A 20 -8.10 -11.34 -2.34
N PRO A 21 -7.28 -11.12 -1.28
CA PRO A 21 -5.85 -11.39 -1.31
C PRO A 21 -5.61 -12.91 -1.34
N ASN A 22 -5.03 -13.39 -2.43
CA ASN A 22 -4.58 -14.78 -2.56
C ASN A 22 -3.08 -14.85 -2.25
N THR A 23 -2.69 -15.72 -1.31
CA THR A 23 -1.31 -15.92 -0.87
C THR A 23 -0.34 -16.23 -2.03
N ILE A 24 -0.78 -17.03 -3.01
CA ILE A 24 0.02 -17.36 -4.21
C ILE A 24 0.27 -16.09 -5.03
N ILE A 25 -0.77 -15.28 -5.22
CA ILE A 25 -0.69 -14.04 -6.00
C ILE A 25 0.18 -13.02 -5.28
N THR A 26 0.08 -12.93 -3.95
CA THR A 26 0.94 -12.06 -3.14
C THR A 26 2.40 -12.50 -3.21
N LEU A 27 2.70 -13.81 -3.17
CA LEU A 27 4.06 -14.32 -3.29
C LEU A 27 4.64 -14.08 -4.69
N LEU A 28 3.86 -14.33 -5.74
CA LEU A 28 4.26 -14.00 -7.11
C LEU A 28 4.49 -12.49 -7.28
N GLY A 29 3.61 -11.69 -6.67
CA GLY A 29 3.73 -10.24 -6.62
C GLY A 29 4.98 -9.77 -5.89
N LEU A 30 5.40 -10.45 -4.83
CA LEU A 30 6.65 -10.19 -4.12
C LEU A 30 7.87 -10.47 -5.02
N LEU A 31 7.91 -11.63 -5.67
CA LEU A 31 9.01 -11.97 -6.60
C LEU A 31 9.12 -10.97 -7.74
N ALA A 32 7.98 -10.58 -8.31
CA ALA A 32 7.93 -9.56 -9.36
C ALA A 32 8.43 -8.19 -8.84
N SER A 33 8.12 -7.84 -7.58
CA SER A 33 8.54 -6.59 -6.95
C SER A 33 10.04 -6.55 -6.68
N LEU A 34 10.62 -7.67 -6.21
CA LEU A 34 12.06 -7.83 -6.04
C LEU A 34 12.79 -7.68 -7.38
N TYR A 35 12.30 -8.36 -8.41
CA TYR A 35 12.84 -8.24 -9.77
C TYR A 35 12.79 -6.79 -10.29
N VAL A 36 11.67 -6.09 -10.08
CA VAL A 36 11.55 -4.68 -10.49
C VAL A 36 12.50 -3.79 -9.69
N MET A 37 12.63 -3.97 -8.38
CA MET A 37 13.61 -3.20 -7.59
C MET A 37 15.03 -3.39 -8.10
N LEU A 38 15.43 -4.61 -8.47
CA LEU A 38 16.72 -4.89 -9.11
C LEU A 38 16.85 -4.17 -10.46
N ILE A 39 15.79 -4.14 -11.27
CA ILE A 39 15.82 -3.38 -12.53
C ILE A 39 16.01 -1.89 -12.27
N LEU A 40 15.31 -1.34 -11.29
CA LEU A 40 15.32 0.10 -10.99
C LEU A 40 16.65 0.57 -10.41
N THR A 41 17.48 -0.32 -9.86
CA THR A 41 18.86 -0.01 -9.45
C THR A 41 19.82 0.20 -10.62
N PHE A 42 19.51 -0.26 -11.83
CA PHE A 42 20.42 -0.06 -12.96
C PHE A 42 20.45 1.40 -13.44
N PRO A 43 21.65 1.96 -13.74
CA PRO A 43 21.81 3.35 -14.16
C PRO A 43 21.18 3.65 -15.53
N SER A 44 20.82 2.62 -16.29
CA SER A 44 20.15 2.73 -17.59
C SER A 44 18.67 3.13 -17.50
N VAL A 45 18.08 3.16 -16.30
CA VAL A 45 16.66 3.48 -16.12
C VAL A 45 16.46 4.99 -15.90
N SER A 46 15.71 5.60 -16.83
CA SER A 46 15.35 7.02 -16.76
C SER A 46 14.57 7.36 -15.47
N ARG A 47 14.99 8.42 -14.78
CA ARG A 47 14.34 8.93 -13.55
C ARG A 47 13.04 9.66 -13.90
N LYS A 48 11.96 8.92 -14.13
CA LYS A 48 10.60 9.44 -14.34
C LYS A 48 9.78 9.40 -13.05
N SER A 49 8.73 10.21 -12.96
CA SER A 49 7.76 10.19 -11.83
C SER A 49 7.12 8.82 -11.65
N THR A 50 6.74 8.15 -12.73
CA THR A 50 6.17 6.79 -12.69
C THR A 50 7.09 5.78 -12.02
N VAL A 51 8.41 5.91 -12.20
CA VAL A 51 9.40 5.02 -11.58
C VAL A 51 9.40 5.18 -10.05
N VAL A 52 9.14 6.39 -9.55
CA VAL A 52 9.00 6.64 -8.11
C VAL A 52 7.80 5.88 -7.56
N PHE A 53 6.63 5.99 -8.19
CA PHE A 53 5.45 5.26 -7.74
C PHE A 53 5.65 3.75 -7.76
N ILE A 54 6.25 3.23 -8.83
CA ILE A 54 6.52 1.79 -8.96
C ILE A 54 7.50 1.28 -7.90
N SER A 55 8.55 2.06 -7.59
CA SER A 55 9.48 1.72 -6.51
C SER A 55 8.77 1.67 -5.15
N ASN A 56 7.86 2.60 -4.89
CA ASN A 56 7.07 2.59 -3.64
C ASN A 56 6.10 1.40 -3.57
N ILE A 57 5.47 1.02 -4.68
CA ILE A 57 4.63 -0.20 -4.74
C ILE A 57 5.49 -1.42 -4.40
N ALA A 58 6.66 -1.55 -5.03
CA ALA A 58 7.55 -2.68 -4.76
C ALA A 58 8.03 -2.72 -3.31
N GLN A 59 8.27 -1.56 -2.67
CA GLN A 59 8.60 -1.48 -1.25
C GLN A 59 7.44 -1.95 -0.35
N ALA A 60 6.20 -1.58 -0.67
CA ALA A 60 5.01 -2.03 0.05
C ALA A 60 4.84 -3.56 -0.06
N ASP A 61 5.04 -4.12 -1.25
CA ASP A 61 4.98 -5.56 -1.48
C ASP A 61 6.08 -6.32 -0.71
N ILE A 62 7.31 -5.78 -0.66
CA ILE A 62 8.41 -6.37 0.12
C ILE A 62 8.07 -6.39 1.62
N LEU A 63 7.52 -5.29 2.15
CA LEU A 63 7.11 -5.22 3.55
C LEU A 63 6.03 -6.26 3.88
N ALA A 64 5.03 -6.39 3.02
CA ALA A 64 4.01 -7.44 3.14
C ALA A 64 4.63 -8.84 3.02
N GLY A 65 5.56 -9.06 2.09
CA GLY A 65 6.29 -10.32 1.94
C GLY A 65 7.04 -10.72 3.20
N CYS A 66 7.76 -9.79 3.83
CA CYS A 66 8.45 -9.99 5.11
C CYS A 66 7.48 -10.43 6.21
N SER A 67 6.26 -9.88 6.25
CA SER A 67 5.25 -10.28 7.24
C SER A 67 4.77 -11.72 7.05
N ILE A 68 4.64 -12.19 5.81
CA ILE A 68 4.26 -13.58 5.48
C ILE A 68 5.40 -14.52 5.83
N LEU A 69 6.64 -14.17 5.47
CA LEU A 69 7.81 -14.97 5.82
C LEU A 69 7.96 -15.10 7.35
N SER A 70 7.73 -14.02 8.08
CA SER A 70 7.67 -14.05 9.55
C SER A 70 6.57 -14.99 10.06
N ALA A 71 5.40 -15.01 9.43
CA ALA A 71 4.32 -15.92 9.82
C ALA A 71 4.71 -17.39 9.65
N ILE A 72 5.38 -17.72 8.53
CA ILE A 72 5.85 -19.08 8.25
C ILE A 72 6.91 -19.51 9.29
N THR A 73 7.87 -18.64 9.61
CA THR A 73 8.94 -18.98 10.56
C THR A 73 8.42 -19.14 11.98
N THR A 74 7.50 -18.28 12.43
CA THR A 74 6.88 -18.41 13.76
C THR A 74 5.89 -19.57 13.84
N GLY A 75 5.22 -19.94 12.74
CA GLY A 75 4.38 -21.13 12.70
C GLY A 75 5.16 -22.44 12.95
N MET A 76 6.47 -22.46 12.64
CA MET A 76 7.34 -23.59 12.97
C MET A 76 7.83 -23.57 14.43
N ILE A 77 7.91 -22.39 15.04
CA ILE A 77 8.41 -22.18 16.41
C ILE A 77 7.20 -21.90 17.31
N ARG A 78 6.55 -22.98 17.77
CA ARG A 78 5.35 -22.93 18.61
C ARG A 78 5.67 -22.24 19.95
N SER A 79 5.45 -20.93 20.05
CA SER A 79 5.52 -20.19 21.32
C SER A 79 4.18 -19.52 21.64
N GLU A 80 3.58 -19.97 22.73
CA GLU A 80 2.34 -19.44 23.29
C GLU A 80 2.69 -18.35 24.31
N THR A 81 2.68 -17.08 23.90
CA THR A 81 2.71 -15.93 24.83
C THR A 81 1.94 -14.74 24.26
N SER A 82 1.55 -13.79 25.11
CA SER A 82 0.89 -12.52 24.78
C SER A 82 1.54 -11.73 23.63
N SER A 83 2.84 -11.94 23.39
CA SER A 83 3.58 -11.43 22.22
C SER A 83 2.97 -11.86 20.87
N ALA A 84 2.28 -13.01 20.82
CA ALA A 84 1.64 -13.53 19.63
C ALA A 84 0.46 -12.67 19.15
N SER A 85 -0.28 -12.04 20.07
CA SER A 85 -1.41 -11.16 19.73
C SER A 85 -0.93 -9.85 19.07
N PHE A 86 0.12 -9.24 19.63
CA PHE A 86 0.74 -8.04 19.07
C PHE A 86 1.40 -8.31 17.71
N GLN A 87 2.14 -9.43 17.58
CA GLN A 87 2.80 -9.82 16.35
C GLN A 87 1.81 -10.17 15.23
N SER A 88 0.72 -10.88 15.56
CA SER A 88 -0.34 -11.18 14.59
C SER A 88 -1.06 -9.91 14.13
N GLY A 89 -1.36 -8.98 15.04
CA GLY A 89 -1.88 -7.64 14.70
C GLY A 89 -0.96 -6.87 13.77
N LEU A 90 0.35 -6.85 14.06
CA LEU A 90 1.34 -6.15 13.23
C LEU A 90 1.42 -6.75 11.82
N ARG A 91 1.35 -8.09 11.70
CA ARG A 91 1.33 -8.78 10.40
C ARG A 91 0.10 -8.40 9.59
N GLN A 92 -1.08 -8.41 10.22
CA GLN A 92 -2.31 -7.98 9.57
C GLN A 92 -2.23 -6.53 9.12
N ASN A 93 -1.67 -5.64 9.96
CA ASN A 93 -1.46 -4.24 9.64
C ASN A 93 -0.54 -4.05 8.43
N PHE A 94 0.55 -4.82 8.30
CA PHE A 94 1.41 -4.76 7.11
C PHE A 94 0.72 -5.23 5.83
N GLN A 95 -0.19 -6.21 5.90
CA GLN A 95 -0.98 -6.62 4.74
C GLN A 95 -1.99 -5.54 4.33
N ILE A 96 -2.70 -4.95 5.29
CA ILE A 96 -3.64 -3.86 5.05
C ILE A 96 -2.91 -2.65 4.47
N ALA A 97 -1.79 -2.26 5.08
CA ALA A 97 -0.92 -1.20 4.63
C ALA A 97 -0.53 -1.36 3.16
N ASN A 98 -0.11 -2.57 2.79
CA ASN A 98 0.30 -2.87 1.44
C ASN A 98 -0.86 -2.74 0.44
N VAL A 99 -2.06 -3.23 0.78
CA VAL A 99 -3.25 -3.07 -0.08
C VAL A 99 -3.60 -1.60 -0.27
N HIS A 100 -3.63 -0.81 0.81
CA HIS A 100 -4.00 0.60 0.76
C HIS A 100 -2.95 1.44 0.03
N ALA A 101 -1.67 1.27 0.36
CA ALA A 101 -0.57 1.95 -0.31
C ALA A 101 -0.53 1.61 -1.81
N SER A 102 -0.61 0.31 -2.15
CA SER A 102 -0.58 -0.13 -3.55
C SER A 102 -1.77 0.40 -4.35
N SER A 103 -2.97 0.41 -3.77
CA SER A 103 -4.17 0.98 -4.42
C SER A 103 -4.03 2.48 -4.70
N LEU A 104 -3.57 3.26 -3.72
CA LEU A 104 -3.35 4.70 -3.88
C LEU A 104 -2.25 4.99 -4.90
N LEU A 105 -1.12 4.28 -4.82
CA LEU A 105 0.01 4.44 -5.74
C LEU A 105 -0.36 4.04 -7.18
N LEU A 106 -1.10 2.94 -7.36
CA LEU A 106 -1.64 2.55 -8.67
C LEU A 106 -2.56 3.64 -9.24
N SER A 107 -3.41 4.22 -8.40
CA SER A 107 -4.27 5.35 -8.78
C SER A 107 -3.48 6.59 -9.20
N CYS A 108 -2.34 6.86 -8.56
CA CYS A 108 -1.43 7.92 -9.01
C CYS A 108 -0.81 7.59 -10.38
N VAL A 109 -0.48 6.32 -10.64
CA VAL A 109 0.07 5.87 -11.93
C VAL A 109 -0.98 5.97 -13.05
N SER A 110 -2.23 5.57 -12.83
CA SER A 110 -3.31 5.76 -13.83
C SER A 110 -3.57 7.23 -14.07
N LEU A 111 -3.63 8.05 -13.02
CA LEU A 111 -3.81 9.49 -13.16
C LEU A 111 -2.66 10.10 -13.96
N GLU A 112 -1.41 9.73 -13.67
CA GLU A 112 -0.26 10.21 -14.46
C GLU A 112 -0.38 9.82 -15.93
N ALA A 113 -0.77 8.57 -16.22
CA ALA A 113 -0.97 8.10 -17.59
C ALA A 113 -2.09 8.88 -18.30
N PHE A 114 -3.21 9.12 -17.62
CA PHE A 114 -4.32 9.93 -18.13
C PHE A 114 -3.89 11.37 -18.45
N LEU A 115 -3.16 12.01 -17.53
CA LEU A 115 -2.67 13.37 -17.73
C LEU A 115 -1.70 13.49 -18.91
N ILE A 116 -0.84 12.47 -19.11
CA ILE A 116 0.04 12.42 -20.28
C ILE A 116 -0.77 12.32 -21.58
N THR A 117 -1.83 11.52 -21.59
CA THR A 117 -2.63 11.28 -22.80
C THR A 117 -3.52 12.47 -23.14
N PHE A 118 -4.21 13.06 -22.17
CA PHE A 118 -5.27 14.04 -22.41
C PHE A 118 -4.87 15.49 -22.15
N LEU A 119 -3.93 15.74 -21.23
CA LEU A 119 -3.55 17.11 -20.82
C LEU A 119 -2.02 17.32 -20.80
N PRO A 120 -1.27 16.90 -21.84
CA PRO A 120 0.20 16.87 -21.78
C PRO A 120 0.85 18.23 -21.57
N VAL A 121 0.24 19.31 -22.10
CA VAL A 121 0.77 20.68 -22.03
C VAL A 121 0.51 21.30 -20.66
N GLU A 122 -0.72 21.19 -20.16
CA GLU A 122 -1.14 21.84 -18.92
C GLU A 122 -0.47 21.21 -17.69
N THR A 123 -0.36 19.88 -17.65
CA THR A 123 0.14 19.18 -16.44
C THR A 123 1.64 18.95 -16.44
N ARG A 124 2.39 19.57 -17.36
CA ARG A 124 3.86 19.43 -17.44
C ARG A 124 4.56 19.82 -16.14
N HIS A 125 4.03 20.82 -15.43
CA HIS A 125 4.61 21.33 -14.18
C HIS A 125 4.40 20.37 -12.99
N ILE A 126 3.27 19.65 -12.95
CA ILE A 126 2.90 18.71 -11.89
C ILE A 126 3.56 17.34 -12.10
N ARG A 127 3.79 16.95 -13.36
CA ARG A 127 4.39 15.66 -13.74
C ARG A 127 5.91 15.64 -13.59
N ASN A 128 6.38 15.93 -12.37
CA ASN A 128 7.79 15.90 -12.03
C ASN A 128 8.05 14.89 -10.90
N VAL A 129 9.31 14.47 -10.80
CA VAL A 129 9.76 13.48 -9.81
C VAL A 129 9.59 13.98 -8.38
N ARG A 130 9.67 15.30 -8.13
CA ARG A 130 9.52 15.88 -6.79
C ARG A 130 8.08 15.73 -6.31
N CYS A 131 7.09 16.08 -7.13
CA CYS A 131 5.67 15.90 -6.85
C CYS A 131 5.35 14.43 -6.61
N ALA A 132 5.88 13.52 -7.42
CA ALA A 132 5.70 12.08 -7.19
C ALA A 132 6.27 11.62 -5.84
N ARG A 133 7.45 12.12 -5.43
CA ARG A 133 8.00 11.82 -4.09
C ARG A 133 7.15 12.39 -2.97
N VAL A 134 6.65 13.62 -3.12
CA VAL A 134 5.77 14.24 -2.11
C VAL A 134 4.48 13.45 -1.97
N ALA A 135 3.83 13.09 -3.08
CA ALA A 135 2.64 12.25 -3.09
C ALA A 135 2.91 10.89 -2.43
N SER A 136 4.01 10.19 -2.79
CA SER A 136 4.38 8.93 -2.13
C SER A 136 4.60 9.10 -0.64
N LYS A 137 5.26 10.18 -0.20
CA LYS A 137 5.46 10.46 1.23
C LYS A 137 4.13 10.65 1.96
N ILE A 138 3.20 11.41 1.38
CA ILE A 138 1.85 11.61 1.96
C ILE A 138 1.12 10.28 2.09
N ILE A 139 1.17 9.42 1.05
CA ILE A 139 0.56 8.09 1.08
C ILE A 139 1.17 7.24 2.21
N TRP A 140 2.50 7.20 2.32
CA TRP A 140 3.18 6.47 3.39
C TRP A 140 2.83 7.01 4.77
N THR A 141 2.80 8.32 4.97
CA THR A 141 2.40 8.93 6.23
C THR A 141 0.98 8.50 6.59
N ALA A 142 0.02 8.60 5.66
CA ALA A 142 -1.37 8.18 5.90
C ALA A 142 -1.47 6.69 6.30
N VAL A 143 -0.77 5.82 5.56
CA VAL A 143 -0.78 4.37 5.81
C VAL A 143 -0.09 4.01 7.14
N ILE A 144 1.01 4.68 7.48
CA ILE A 144 1.70 4.49 8.77
C ILE A 144 0.80 4.95 9.92
N THR A 145 0.13 6.10 9.78
CA THR A 145 -0.82 6.60 10.77
C THR A 145 -1.97 5.61 10.97
N GLU A 146 -2.54 5.07 9.89
CA GLU A 146 -3.55 4.01 9.96
C GLU A 146 -3.03 2.77 10.73
N CYS A 147 -1.84 2.28 10.37
CA CYS A 147 -1.25 1.10 11.03
C CYS A 147 -1.02 1.34 12.53
N PHE A 148 -0.56 2.54 12.89
CA PHE A 148 -0.34 2.91 14.28
C PHE A 148 -1.65 2.90 15.08
N LEU A 149 -2.72 3.45 14.50
CA LEU A 149 -4.05 3.45 15.11
C LEU A 149 -4.60 2.02 15.31
N TYR A 150 -4.44 1.12 14.34
CA TYR A 150 -4.83 -0.29 14.50
C TYR A 150 -3.97 -1.03 15.53
N GLN A 151 -2.67 -0.76 15.60
CA GLN A 151 -1.81 -1.40 16.60
C GLN A 151 -2.17 -0.93 18.02
N LEU A 152 -2.55 0.33 18.20
CA LEU A 152 -3.04 0.85 19.48
C LEU A 152 -4.35 0.19 19.93
N GLU A 153 -5.24 -0.17 19.01
CA GLU A 153 -6.46 -0.94 19.31
C GLU A 153 -6.11 -2.31 19.91
N CYS A 154 -5.08 -3.00 19.38
CA CYS A 154 -4.58 -4.25 19.96
C CYS A 154 -3.98 -4.05 21.37
N ILE A 155 -3.30 -2.94 21.61
CA ILE A 155 -2.70 -2.63 22.92
C ILE A 155 -3.76 -2.31 23.97
N LYS A 156 -4.88 -1.67 23.61
CA LYS A 156 -5.98 -1.37 24.54
C LYS A 156 -6.57 -2.62 25.19
N CYS A 157 -6.47 -3.79 24.54
CA CYS A 157 -6.89 -5.08 25.09
C CYS A 157 -5.99 -5.56 26.25
N LEU A 158 -4.77 -5.04 26.34
CA LEU A 158 -3.81 -5.29 27.43
C LEU A 158 -3.98 -4.17 28.48
N ASP A 159 -4.91 -4.34 29.41
CA ASP A 159 -5.31 -3.37 30.45
C ASP A 159 -4.15 -2.47 30.98
N ILE A 160 -4.12 -1.19 30.59
CA ILE A 160 -3.12 -0.20 31.05
C ILE A 160 -3.77 0.72 32.08
N SER A 161 -3.25 0.70 33.31
CA SER A 161 -3.80 1.37 34.50
C SER A 161 -3.64 2.91 34.55
N HIS A 162 -3.14 3.55 33.49
CA HIS A 162 -2.87 5.00 33.47
C HIS A 162 -3.99 5.81 32.78
N ARG A 163 -4.68 6.65 33.58
CA ARG A 163 -5.81 7.50 33.17
C ARG A 163 -5.56 8.39 31.94
N GLN A 164 -4.37 8.98 31.79
CA GLN A 164 -4.04 9.82 30.63
C GLN A 164 -3.88 9.00 29.35
N VAL A 165 -3.25 7.82 29.45
CA VAL A 165 -3.09 6.88 28.33
C VAL A 165 -4.46 6.35 27.90
N GLN A 166 -5.35 6.12 28.86
CA GLN A 166 -6.70 5.64 28.60
C GLN A 166 -7.57 6.64 27.82
N LEU A 167 -7.46 7.95 28.11
CA LEU A 167 -8.16 9.00 27.36
C LEU A 167 -7.64 9.07 25.91
N LEU A 168 -6.32 9.00 25.72
CA LEU A 168 -5.70 9.04 24.40
C LEU A 168 -6.08 7.79 23.58
N LEU A 169 -6.13 6.61 24.21
CA LEU A 169 -6.60 5.37 23.61
C LEU A 169 -8.08 5.42 23.22
N ASN A 170 -8.94 6.05 24.02
CA ASN A 170 -10.35 6.23 23.67
C ASN A 170 -10.51 7.15 22.46
N PHE A 171 -9.81 8.28 22.43
CA PHE A 171 -9.81 9.17 21.27
C PHE A 171 -9.31 8.48 19.99
N CYS A 172 -8.20 7.73 20.10
CA CYS A 172 -7.70 6.92 18.99
C CYS A 172 -8.72 5.87 18.54
N TYR A 173 -9.40 5.21 19.46
CA TYR A 173 -10.42 4.20 19.14
C TYR A 173 -11.59 4.79 18.34
N ASP A 174 -12.13 5.92 18.78
CA ASP A 174 -13.21 6.61 18.06
C ASP A 174 -12.72 7.02 16.66
N THR A 175 -11.50 7.56 16.57
CA THR A 175 -10.85 7.91 15.30
C THR A 175 -10.69 6.69 14.39
N THR A 176 -10.29 5.54 14.93
CA THR A 176 -10.14 4.29 14.18
C THR A 176 -11.47 3.79 13.62
N ALA A 177 -12.58 3.92 14.37
CA ALA A 177 -13.91 3.55 13.88
C ALA A 177 -14.33 4.40 12.67
N TRP A 178 -14.13 5.72 12.74
CA TRP A 178 -14.34 6.63 11.62
C TRP A 178 -13.44 6.34 10.43
N LEU A 179 -12.17 6.02 10.69
CA LEU A 179 -11.21 5.66 9.65
C LEU A 179 -11.67 4.40 8.90
N LYS A 180 -12.03 3.32 9.62
CA LYS A 180 -12.55 2.07 9.04
C LYS A 180 -13.78 2.32 8.17
N LEU A 181 -14.69 3.20 8.62
CA LEU A 181 -15.88 3.59 7.87
C LEU A 181 -15.53 4.31 6.56
N LEU A 182 -14.50 5.15 6.55
CA LEU A 182 -14.09 5.92 5.37
C LEU A 182 -13.24 5.12 4.38
N ILE A 183 -12.44 4.17 4.86
CA ILE A 183 -11.53 3.38 4.01
C ILE A 183 -12.29 2.57 2.96
N TYR A 184 -13.39 1.93 3.35
CA TYR A 184 -14.17 1.10 2.43
C TYR A 184 -14.73 1.89 1.23
N PRO A 185 -15.45 3.02 1.40
CA PRO A 185 -15.92 3.82 0.28
C PRO A 185 -14.77 4.43 -0.51
N ILE A 186 -13.67 4.86 0.14
CA ILE A 186 -12.48 5.34 -0.57
C ILE A 186 -11.92 4.23 -1.47
N GLY A 187 -11.79 3.00 -0.97
CA GLY A 187 -11.33 1.85 -1.75
C GLY A 187 -12.21 1.56 -2.97
N ILE A 188 -13.54 1.64 -2.81
CA ILE A 188 -14.48 1.50 -3.93
C ILE A 188 -14.31 2.64 -4.92
N LEU A 189 -14.24 3.89 -4.46
CA LEU A 189 -14.04 5.06 -5.31
C LEU A 189 -12.73 4.95 -6.10
N LEU A 190 -11.64 4.49 -5.49
CA LEU A 190 -10.38 4.24 -6.19
C LEU A 190 -10.53 3.16 -7.26
N ARG A 191 -11.25 2.07 -6.99
CA ARG A 191 -11.52 1.04 -8.01
C ARG A 191 -12.32 1.60 -9.17
N ILE A 192 -13.42 2.30 -8.91
CA ILE A 192 -14.27 2.93 -9.94
C ILE A 192 -13.45 3.93 -10.75
N PHE A 193 -12.69 4.79 -10.07
CA PHE A 193 -11.83 5.79 -10.70
C PHE A 193 -10.79 5.15 -11.62
N ASN A 194 -10.12 4.09 -11.18
CA ASN A 194 -9.15 3.38 -12.01
C ASN A 194 -9.80 2.70 -13.22
N VAL A 195 -10.98 2.09 -13.06
CA VAL A 195 -11.74 1.50 -14.17
C VAL A 195 -12.15 2.59 -15.17
N TYR A 196 -12.61 3.74 -14.70
CA TYR A 196 -12.94 4.89 -15.54
C TYR A 196 -11.73 5.41 -16.31
N LEU A 197 -10.58 5.57 -15.65
CA LEU A 197 -9.35 5.99 -16.31
C LEU A 197 -8.88 4.97 -17.35
N PHE A 198 -8.99 3.67 -17.04
CA PHE A 198 -8.68 2.62 -17.98
C PHE A 198 -9.60 2.70 -19.21
N TYR A 199 -10.92 2.75 -19.01
CA TYR A 199 -11.89 2.88 -20.10
C TYR A 199 -11.55 4.07 -21.00
N LYS A 200 -11.37 5.25 -20.40
CA LYS A 200 -11.10 6.48 -21.15
C LYS A 200 -9.76 6.50 -21.87
N MET A 201 -8.77 5.71 -21.43
CA MET A 201 -7.49 5.60 -22.14
C MET A 201 -7.56 4.72 -23.39
N TYR A 202 -8.50 3.77 -23.46
CA TYR A 202 -8.58 2.76 -24.52
C TYR A 202 -9.76 2.93 -25.47
N PHE A 203 -10.79 3.69 -25.08
CA PHE A 203 -11.98 4.02 -25.86
C PHE A 203 -12.21 5.53 -25.86
#